data_AF-A0A849Z4N6-F1
#
_entry.id   AF-A0A849Z4N6-F1
#
_cell.length_a   1.000
_cell.length_b   1.000
_cell.length_c   1.000
_cell.angle_alpha   90.00
_cell.angle_beta   90.00
_cell.angle_gamma   90.00
#
_symmetry.space_group_name_H-M   'P 1'
#
loop_
_entity.id
_entity.type
_entity.pdbx_description
1 polymer ?
#
loop_
_entity_poly.entity_id
_entity_poly.type
_entity_poly.pdbx_seq_one_letter_code
_entity_poly.pdbx_strand_id
1 'polypeptide(L)'
;MTRLDDALEEALAGGRTVALFSELERVSGMPGPRPNLLLLKSLGARIARAGATGRELSEVLVSQKSLPLYTTGVFAIGADAANKATRQRGLGKLHDLSDEPVKERRTMVVEALADLVAAHGDEIAVAMKRFTDGFLHAVVALEALTEQRALARLSSPDALLERFAEAFDLADDAPRAADRAQGVRILRESMPAQIARAVVRFGELAAFVEERATRERPETREVVAQTIAALRKVLGEADADRLRKTHGESAKPPRDPSRIVQGTRKRSRGRR
;
A
#
# COMPACT_ATOMS: atom_id res chain seq x y z
N MET A 1 28.99 24.54 0.76
CA MET A 1 27.90 24.09 1.66
C MET A 1 26.74 25.03 1.50
N THR A 2 25.53 24.49 1.33
CA THR A 2 24.31 25.28 1.21
C THR A 2 23.74 25.59 2.59
N ARG A 3 22.90 26.63 2.73
CA ARG A 3 22.23 26.96 4.00
C ARG A 3 21.45 25.78 4.61
N LEU A 4 20.92 24.91 3.76
CA LEU A 4 20.21 23.70 4.16
C LEU A 4 21.16 22.66 4.76
N ASP A 5 22.39 22.56 4.26
CA ASP A 5 23.40 21.67 4.81
C ASP A 5 23.78 22.12 6.22
N ASP A 6 24.04 23.41 6.40
CA ASP A 6 24.41 23.98 7.70
C ASP A 6 23.29 23.79 8.73
N ALA A 7 22.04 24.02 8.32
CA ALA A 7 20.87 23.83 9.18
C ALA A 7 20.64 22.34 9.55
N LEU A 8 20.96 21.42 8.65
CA LEU A 8 20.90 19.99 8.95
C LEU A 8 21.98 19.58 9.95
N GLU A 9 23.23 20.04 9.77
CA GLU A 9 24.30 19.74 10.72
C GLU A 9 24.00 20.32 12.12
N GLU A 10 23.45 21.53 12.21
CA GLU A 10 23.00 22.11 13.49
C GLU A 10 21.91 21.24 14.14
N ALA A 11 20.91 20.80 13.38
CA ALA A 11 19.85 19.94 13.90
C ALA A 11 20.37 18.57 14.38
N LEU A 12 21.31 17.97 13.66
CA LEU A 12 21.93 16.69 14.03
C LEU A 12 22.86 16.79 15.23
N ALA A 13 23.43 17.97 15.49
CA ALA A 13 24.22 18.26 16.68
C ALA A 13 23.36 18.50 17.95
N GLY A 14 22.04 18.30 17.87
CA GLY A 14 21.10 18.57 18.97
C GLY A 14 20.70 20.04 19.08
N GLY A 15 21.00 20.85 18.06
CA GLY A 15 20.62 22.25 17.97
C GLY A 15 19.16 22.46 17.54
N ARG A 16 18.83 23.67 17.11
CA ARG A 16 17.44 24.05 16.79
C ARG A 16 17.03 23.53 15.42
N THR A 17 15.85 22.91 15.34
CA THR A 17 15.31 22.36 14.08
C THR A 17 14.57 23.40 13.21
N VAL A 18 14.26 24.59 13.75
CA VAL A 18 13.44 25.61 13.08
C VAL A 18 14.05 26.07 11.75
N ALA A 19 15.37 26.27 11.70
CA ALA A 19 16.07 26.65 10.48
C ALA A 19 15.98 25.55 9.41
N LEU A 20 16.21 24.30 9.81
CA LEU A 20 16.10 23.14 8.92
C LEU A 20 14.68 23.03 8.34
N PHE A 21 13.66 23.19 9.19
CA PHE A 21 12.27 23.07 8.76
C PHE A 21 11.90 24.14 7.73
N SER A 22 12.27 25.39 8.04
CA SER A 22 11.99 26.53 7.17
C SER A 22 12.67 26.38 5.81
N GLU A 23 13.92 25.92 5.79
CA GLU A 23 14.65 25.69 4.55
C GLU A 23 14.06 24.52 3.75
N LEU A 24 13.74 23.39 4.39
CA LEU A 24 13.11 22.23 3.74
C LEU A 24 11.78 22.61 3.06
N GLU A 25 10.91 23.33 3.76
CA GLU A 25 9.64 23.78 3.20
C GLU A 25 9.85 24.67 1.97
N ARG A 26 10.83 25.58 2.03
CA ARG A 26 11.17 26.50 0.94
C ARG A 26 11.71 25.79 -0.31
N VAL A 27 12.56 24.78 -0.15
CA VAL A 27 13.28 24.16 -1.28
C VAL A 27 12.66 22.86 -1.79
N SER A 28 11.75 22.26 -1.03
CA SER A 28 11.13 20.97 -1.39
C SER A 28 10.27 21.01 -2.65
N GLY A 29 9.73 22.18 -3.01
CA GLY A 29 8.74 22.31 -4.07
C GLY A 29 7.38 21.69 -3.74
N MET A 30 7.15 21.27 -2.48
CA MET A 30 5.87 20.72 -1.99
C MET A 30 5.03 21.82 -1.30
N PRO A 31 3.68 21.78 -1.40
CA PRO A 31 2.85 20.81 -2.13
C PRO A 31 2.68 21.15 -3.63
N GLY A 32 3.63 21.88 -4.23
CA GLY A 32 3.60 22.28 -5.63
C GLY A 32 3.68 21.11 -6.62
N PRO A 33 3.44 21.38 -7.92
CA PRO A 33 3.34 20.35 -8.96
C PRO A 33 4.67 19.67 -9.32
N ARG A 34 5.80 20.15 -8.78
CA ARG A 34 7.15 19.66 -9.06
C ARG A 34 7.91 19.43 -7.75
N PRO A 35 7.51 18.42 -6.95
CA PRO A 35 8.21 18.10 -5.72
C PRO A 35 9.64 17.59 -6.02
N ASN A 36 10.61 18.08 -5.26
CA ASN A 36 12.00 17.65 -5.36
C ASN A 36 12.26 16.42 -4.48
N LEU A 37 11.65 15.29 -4.84
CA LEU A 37 11.78 14.05 -4.06
C LEU A 37 13.23 13.56 -3.95
N LEU A 38 14.07 13.81 -4.97
CA LEU A 38 15.48 13.44 -4.93
C LEU A 38 16.24 14.16 -3.81
N LEU A 39 15.96 15.44 -3.61
CA LEU A 39 16.51 16.22 -2.49
C LEU A 39 16.04 15.65 -1.14
N LEU A 40 14.74 15.37 -1.00
CA LEU A 40 14.20 14.85 0.26
C LEU A 40 14.76 13.46 0.58
N LYS A 41 14.94 12.59 -0.44
CA LYS A 41 15.59 11.28 -0.32
C LYS A 41 17.07 11.42 0.08
N SER A 42 17.81 12.34 -0.54
CA SER A 42 19.23 12.53 -0.23
C SER A 42 19.47 13.07 1.18
N LEU A 43 18.61 13.97 1.66
CA LEU A 43 18.60 14.44 3.04
C LEU A 43 18.18 13.35 4.02
N GLY A 44 17.14 12.57 3.69
CA GLY A 44 16.74 11.40 4.48
C GLY A 44 17.89 10.41 4.67
N ALA A 45 18.64 10.12 3.60
CA ALA A 45 19.82 9.25 3.67
C ALA A 45 20.95 9.86 4.53
N ARG A 46 21.14 11.19 4.53
CA ARG A 46 22.09 11.85 5.43
C ARG A 46 21.66 11.75 6.89
N ILE A 47 20.38 11.98 7.18
CA ILE A 47 19.79 11.86 8.51
C ILE A 47 19.98 10.44 9.03
N ALA A 48 19.66 9.41 8.24
CA ALA A 48 19.85 8.01 8.62
C ALA A 48 21.31 7.67 9.00
N ARG A 49 22.29 8.22 8.26
CA ARG A 49 23.72 8.02 8.55
C ARG A 49 24.18 8.60 9.88
N ALA A 50 23.46 9.56 10.44
CA ALA A 50 23.78 10.13 11.76
C ALA A 50 23.44 9.19 12.93
N GLY A 51 22.85 8.02 12.68
CA GLY A 51 22.64 7.01 13.70
C GLY A 51 21.55 7.42 14.71
N ALA A 52 21.87 7.50 15.99
CA ALA A 52 20.88 7.74 17.04
C ALA A 52 20.20 9.13 16.93
N THR A 53 20.99 10.18 16.78
CA THR A 53 20.48 11.56 16.61
C THR A 53 19.67 11.70 15.33
N GLY A 54 20.12 11.04 14.25
CA GLY A 54 19.37 10.95 13.00
C GLY A 54 17.98 10.36 13.17
N ARG A 55 17.84 9.34 14.02
CA ARG A 55 16.54 8.71 14.30
C ARG A 55 15.64 9.62 15.12
N GLU A 56 16.17 10.24 16.15
CA GLU A 56 15.43 11.24 16.92
C GLU A 56 14.90 12.34 16.00
N LEU A 57 15.75 12.86 15.09
CA LEU A 57 15.34 13.84 14.10
C LEU A 57 14.27 13.28 13.14
N SER A 58 14.38 12.03 12.69
CA SER A 58 13.36 11.42 11.83
C SER A 58 11.99 11.30 12.50
N GLU A 59 11.94 10.97 13.79
CA GLU A 59 10.71 10.92 14.59
C GLU A 59 10.08 12.31 14.70
N VAL A 60 10.91 13.33 14.96
CA VAL A 60 10.45 14.72 14.98
C VAL A 60 9.87 15.12 13.62
N LEU A 61 10.54 14.77 12.52
CA LEU A 61 10.10 15.11 11.16
C LEU A 61 8.77 14.44 10.78
N VAL A 62 8.58 13.15 11.06
CA VAL A 62 7.31 12.46 10.74
C VAL A 62 6.14 12.91 11.61
N SER A 63 6.41 13.46 12.80
CA SER A 63 5.36 14.06 13.64
C SER A 63 4.85 15.41 13.10
N GLN A 64 5.56 16.04 12.15
CA GLN A 64 5.16 17.32 11.59
C GLN A 64 3.98 17.17 10.63
N LYS A 65 3.07 18.17 10.63
CA LYS A 65 1.96 18.25 9.67
C LYS A 65 2.44 18.59 8.26
N SER A 66 3.56 19.30 8.15
CA SER A 66 4.15 19.72 6.89
C SER A 66 4.56 18.50 6.06
N LEU A 67 3.99 18.37 4.85
CA LEU A 67 4.28 17.26 3.94
C LEU A 67 5.77 17.12 3.60
N PRO A 68 6.54 18.17 3.27
CA PRO A 68 7.97 18.00 2.98
C PRO A 68 8.76 17.49 4.19
N LEU A 69 8.46 17.99 5.40
CA LEU A 69 9.12 17.52 6.63
C LEU A 69 8.80 16.04 6.88
N TYR A 70 7.51 15.69 6.82
CA TYR A 70 7.07 14.31 6.92
C TYR A 70 7.76 13.41 5.91
N THR A 71 7.80 13.82 4.65
CA THR A 71 8.40 13.08 3.54
C THR A 71 9.90 12.84 3.78
N THR A 72 10.65 13.84 4.21
CA THR A 72 12.06 13.68 4.57
C THR A 72 12.24 12.71 5.74
N GLY A 73 11.38 12.78 6.75
CA GLY A 73 11.37 11.84 7.88
C GLY A 73 11.13 10.40 7.45
N VAL A 74 10.12 10.16 6.59
CA VAL A 74 9.82 8.83 6.03
C VAL A 74 11.00 8.28 5.24
N PHE A 75 11.64 9.10 4.38
CA PHE A 75 12.82 8.66 3.64
C PHE A 75 14.03 8.42 4.55
N ALA A 76 14.17 9.13 5.67
CA ALA A 76 15.19 8.84 6.67
C ALA A 76 14.95 7.47 7.32
N ILE A 77 13.70 7.16 7.69
CA ILE A 77 13.32 5.84 8.24
C ILE A 77 13.58 4.74 7.21
N GLY A 78 13.20 4.96 5.95
CA GLY A 78 13.48 4.03 4.85
C GLY A 78 14.97 3.80 4.66
N ALA A 79 15.79 4.85 4.67
CA ALA A 79 17.25 4.72 4.56
C ALA A 79 17.88 4.01 5.78
N ASP A 80 17.37 4.23 7.00
CA ASP A 80 17.79 3.48 8.19
C ASP A 80 17.37 2.00 8.07
N ALA A 81 16.21 1.71 7.48
CA ALA A 81 15.74 0.34 7.26
C ALA A 81 16.56 -0.43 6.22
N ALA A 82 17.27 0.26 5.32
CA ALA A 82 18.14 -0.37 4.32
C ALA A 82 19.36 -1.05 4.98
N ASN A 83 19.78 -0.59 6.15
CA ASN A 83 20.83 -1.23 6.92
C ASN A 83 20.29 -2.46 7.68
N LYS A 84 20.91 -3.62 7.46
CA LYS A 84 20.51 -4.91 8.07
C LYS A 84 20.40 -4.86 9.60
N ALA A 85 21.27 -4.12 10.28
CA ALA A 85 21.27 -4.01 11.74
C ALA A 85 20.03 -3.26 12.29
N THR A 86 19.45 -2.38 11.49
CA THR A 86 18.37 -1.46 11.89
C THR A 86 17.07 -1.72 11.13
N ARG A 87 17.10 -2.60 10.13
CA ARG A 87 15.99 -2.96 9.25
C ARG A 87 14.69 -3.26 9.97
N GLN A 88 14.74 -4.12 10.99
CA GLN A 88 13.53 -4.53 11.68
C GLN A 88 12.81 -3.36 12.37
N ARG A 89 13.58 -2.45 12.96
CA ARG A 89 13.05 -1.22 13.56
C ARG A 89 12.50 -0.28 12.48
N GLY A 90 13.28 -0.02 11.43
CA GLY A 90 12.86 0.88 10.36
C GLY A 90 11.59 0.39 9.64
N LEU A 91 11.48 -0.92 9.37
CA LEU A 91 10.26 -1.53 8.84
C LEU A 91 9.09 -1.46 9.82
N GLY A 92 9.34 -1.61 11.13
CA GLY A 92 8.30 -1.40 12.15
C GLY A 92 7.76 0.03 12.13
N LYS A 93 8.63 1.02 12.01
CA LYS A 93 8.21 2.43 11.89
C LYS A 93 7.46 2.74 10.60
N LEU A 94 7.88 2.18 9.47
CA LEU A 94 7.14 2.31 8.21
C LEU A 94 5.78 1.60 8.27
N HIS A 95 5.69 0.49 9.00
CA HIS A 95 4.42 -0.19 9.30
C HIS A 95 3.50 0.74 10.08
N ASP A 96 3.93 1.29 11.22
CA ASP A 96 3.13 2.24 12.01
C ASP A 96 2.62 3.44 11.18
N LEU A 97 3.43 3.93 10.24
CA LEU A 97 3.08 5.05 9.36
C LEU A 97 2.16 4.65 8.19
N SER A 98 1.94 3.36 7.95
CA SER A 98 1.09 2.90 6.84
C SER A 98 -0.40 3.09 7.10
N ASP A 99 -0.83 3.21 8.36
CA ASP A 99 -2.22 3.53 8.74
C ASP A 99 -2.57 5.02 8.59
N GLU A 100 -1.69 5.79 7.96
CA GLU A 100 -1.89 7.22 7.72
C GLU A 100 -3.15 7.49 6.88
N PRO A 101 -4.14 8.25 7.39
CA PRO A 101 -5.39 8.52 6.69
C PRO A 101 -5.20 9.41 5.46
N VAL A 102 -4.23 10.33 5.48
CA VAL A 102 -3.96 11.26 4.39
C VAL A 102 -3.23 10.54 3.25
N LYS A 103 -3.85 10.49 2.07
CA LYS A 103 -3.33 9.75 0.92
C LYS A 103 -1.91 10.16 0.55
N GLU A 104 -1.63 11.45 0.48
CA GLU A 104 -0.35 12.01 0.05
C GLU A 104 0.79 11.58 0.99
N ARG A 105 0.52 11.55 2.31
CA ARG A 105 1.48 11.09 3.32
C ARG A 105 1.68 9.58 3.21
N ARG A 106 0.60 8.81 3.05
CA ARG A 106 0.68 7.35 2.84
C ARG A 106 1.46 6.99 1.56
N THR A 107 1.32 7.76 0.48
CA THR A 107 2.10 7.59 -0.75
C THR A 107 3.61 7.71 -0.49
N MET A 108 4.06 8.53 0.47
CA MET A 108 5.49 8.62 0.79
C MET A 108 6.01 7.36 1.47
N VAL A 109 5.17 6.67 2.25
CA VAL A 109 5.51 5.36 2.85
C VAL A 109 5.64 4.31 1.75
N VAL A 110 4.71 4.30 0.78
CA VAL A 110 4.80 3.46 -0.42
C VAL A 110 6.12 3.68 -1.15
N GLU A 111 6.48 4.94 -1.41
CA GLU A 111 7.72 5.31 -2.11
C GLU A 111 8.98 4.81 -1.37
N ALA A 112 9.02 4.95 -0.05
CA ALA A 112 10.15 4.48 0.76
C ALA A 112 10.25 2.94 0.79
N LEU A 113 9.12 2.23 0.88
CA LEU A 113 9.09 0.77 0.81
C LEU A 113 9.47 0.25 -0.58
N ALA A 114 8.98 0.90 -1.64
CA ALA A 114 9.35 0.56 -3.01
C ALA A 114 10.85 0.75 -3.26
N ASP A 115 11.46 1.81 -2.70
CA ASP A 115 12.91 2.01 -2.76
C ASP A 115 13.68 0.91 -2.00
N LEU A 116 13.17 0.47 -0.84
CA LEU A 116 13.75 -0.65 -0.09
C LEU A 116 13.70 -1.96 -0.86
N VAL A 117 12.55 -2.31 -1.45
CA VAL A 117 12.41 -3.50 -2.30
C VAL A 117 13.30 -3.37 -3.52
N ALA A 118 13.37 -2.20 -4.15
CA ALA A 118 14.24 -1.98 -5.30
C ALA A 118 15.73 -2.17 -4.93
N ALA A 119 16.13 -1.83 -3.70
CA ALA A 119 17.50 -1.99 -3.23
C ALA A 119 17.84 -3.44 -2.84
N HIS A 120 16.92 -4.15 -2.20
CA HIS A 120 17.20 -5.42 -1.50
C HIS A 120 16.38 -6.64 -1.98
N GLY A 121 15.44 -6.45 -2.91
CA GLY A 121 14.67 -7.50 -3.55
C GLY A 121 13.82 -8.33 -2.58
N ASP A 122 13.86 -9.65 -2.76
CA ASP A 122 12.97 -10.61 -2.10
C ASP A 122 13.08 -10.57 -0.57
N GLU A 123 14.24 -10.23 -0.01
CA GLU A 123 14.43 -10.14 1.45
C GLU A 123 13.44 -9.15 2.08
N ILE A 124 13.20 -8.01 1.43
CA ILE A 124 12.23 -7.02 1.89
C ILE A 124 10.81 -7.49 1.60
N ALA A 125 10.55 -8.10 0.44
CA ALA A 125 9.23 -8.60 0.10
C ALA A 125 8.72 -9.65 1.12
N VAL A 126 9.59 -10.54 1.58
CA VAL A 126 9.28 -11.49 2.66
C VAL A 126 9.04 -10.75 3.98
N ALA A 127 9.86 -9.76 4.33
CA ALA A 127 9.72 -9.00 5.57
C ALA A 127 8.43 -8.15 5.63
N MET A 128 7.81 -7.89 4.48
CA MET A 128 6.53 -7.17 4.35
C MET A 128 5.31 -8.01 4.72
N LYS A 129 5.46 -9.28 5.09
CA LYS A 129 4.38 -10.10 5.66
C LYS A 129 3.65 -9.41 6.82
N ARG A 130 4.35 -8.64 7.65
CA ARG A 130 3.72 -7.91 8.76
C ARG A 130 2.73 -6.82 8.30
N PHE A 131 2.80 -6.37 7.05
CA PHE A 131 1.96 -5.29 6.55
C PHE A 131 0.60 -5.79 6.04
N THR A 132 0.34 -7.09 6.02
CA THR A 132 -0.96 -7.64 5.61
C THR A 132 -1.88 -7.91 6.80
N ASP A 133 -1.60 -7.32 7.97
CA ASP A 133 -2.37 -7.45 9.20
C ASP A 133 -3.46 -6.35 9.38
N GLY A 134 -3.45 -5.33 8.54
CA GLY A 134 -4.44 -4.26 8.55
C GLY A 134 -4.70 -3.70 7.15
N PHE A 135 -5.88 -3.13 6.92
CA PHE A 135 -6.32 -2.79 5.57
C PHE A 135 -5.42 -1.75 4.87
N LEU A 136 -5.07 -0.66 5.56
CA LEU A 136 -4.19 0.37 4.98
C LEU A 136 -2.74 -0.10 4.87
N HIS A 137 -2.26 -0.88 5.83
CA HIS A 137 -0.96 -1.55 5.77
C HIS A 137 -0.87 -2.43 4.51
N ALA A 138 -1.91 -3.22 4.22
CA ALA A 138 -1.95 -4.11 3.07
C ALA A 138 -1.95 -3.32 1.76
N VAL A 139 -2.72 -2.23 1.68
CA VAL A 139 -2.71 -1.30 0.53
C VAL A 139 -1.29 -0.80 0.27
N VAL A 140 -0.62 -0.29 1.31
CA VAL A 140 0.73 0.27 1.21
C VAL A 140 1.73 -0.79 0.74
N ALA A 141 1.65 -1.98 1.31
CA ALA A 141 2.54 -3.07 0.96
C ALA A 141 2.38 -3.54 -0.48
N LEU A 142 1.13 -3.78 -0.91
CA LEU A 142 0.84 -4.20 -2.28
C LEU A 142 1.18 -3.11 -3.30
N GLU A 143 0.93 -1.83 -2.97
CA GLU A 143 1.33 -0.72 -3.84
C GLU A 143 2.85 -0.69 -4.01
N ALA A 144 3.60 -0.74 -2.91
CA ALA A 144 5.06 -0.68 -2.94
C ALA A 144 5.70 -1.89 -3.66
N LEU A 145 5.16 -3.10 -3.48
CA LEU A 145 5.65 -4.30 -4.15
C LEU A 145 5.32 -4.33 -5.64
N THR A 146 4.26 -3.63 -6.06
CA THR A 146 3.82 -3.59 -7.46
C THR A 146 4.31 -2.35 -8.21
N GLU A 147 5.12 -1.51 -7.58
CA GLU A 147 5.88 -0.46 -8.25
C GLU A 147 6.87 -1.09 -9.24
N GLN A 148 7.00 -0.47 -10.43
CA GLN A 148 7.79 -1.04 -11.53
C GLN A 148 9.24 -1.33 -11.11
N ARG A 149 9.85 -0.42 -10.34
CA ARG A 149 11.22 -0.54 -9.84
C ARG A 149 11.38 -1.64 -8.78
N ALA A 150 10.33 -1.91 -8.00
CA ALA A 150 10.30 -2.99 -7.03
C ALA A 150 10.13 -4.34 -7.73
N LEU A 151 9.13 -4.45 -8.62
CA LEU A 151 8.86 -5.65 -9.44
C LEU A 151 10.08 -6.10 -10.25
N ALA A 152 10.85 -5.15 -10.78
CA ALA A 152 12.07 -5.43 -11.53
C ALA A 152 13.18 -6.12 -10.69
N ARG A 153 13.03 -6.12 -9.36
CA ARG A 153 14.04 -6.59 -8.40
C ARG A 153 13.60 -7.83 -7.62
N LEU A 154 12.38 -8.30 -7.84
CA LEU A 154 11.90 -9.58 -7.33
C LEU A 154 12.34 -10.71 -8.25
N SER A 155 12.87 -11.79 -7.66
CA SER A 155 13.36 -12.94 -8.43
C SER A 155 12.24 -13.92 -8.77
N SER A 156 11.27 -14.08 -7.88
CA SER A 156 10.07 -14.91 -8.05
C SER A 156 8.82 -14.14 -7.59
N PRO A 157 7.62 -14.59 -7.98
CA PRO A 157 6.39 -13.99 -7.50
C PRO A 157 5.95 -14.47 -6.11
N ASP A 158 6.61 -15.47 -5.52
CA ASP A 158 6.07 -16.21 -4.36
C ASP A 158 5.70 -15.29 -3.21
N ALA A 159 6.62 -14.44 -2.77
CA ALA A 159 6.38 -13.50 -1.68
C ALA A 159 5.24 -12.52 -2.02
N LEU A 160 5.17 -12.04 -3.27
CA LEU A 160 4.11 -11.14 -3.72
C LEU A 160 2.75 -11.84 -3.77
N LEU A 161 2.70 -13.08 -4.26
CA LEU A 161 1.49 -13.89 -4.32
C LEU A 161 0.95 -14.18 -2.92
N GLU A 162 1.83 -14.52 -1.97
CA GLU A 162 1.43 -14.68 -0.57
C GLU A 162 0.84 -13.39 0.00
N ARG A 163 1.45 -12.22 -0.25
CA ARG A 163 0.90 -10.94 0.23
C ARG A 163 -0.46 -10.62 -0.41
N PHE A 164 -0.65 -10.94 -1.69
CA PHE A 164 -1.96 -10.80 -2.34
C PHE A 164 -3.00 -11.73 -1.73
N ALA A 165 -2.65 -13.00 -1.49
CA ALA A 165 -3.55 -13.95 -0.84
C ALA A 165 -3.98 -13.46 0.54
N GLU A 166 -3.02 -13.05 1.38
CA GLU A 166 -3.29 -12.52 2.72
C GLU A 166 -4.16 -11.25 2.68
N ALA A 167 -3.86 -10.30 1.79
CA ALA A 167 -4.65 -9.08 1.64
C ALA A 167 -6.07 -9.34 1.10
N PHE A 168 -6.20 -10.32 0.21
CA PHE A 168 -7.50 -10.75 -0.32
C PHE A 168 -8.34 -11.40 0.77
N ASP A 169 -7.77 -12.34 1.52
CA ASP A 169 -8.45 -13.01 2.64
C ASP A 169 -8.81 -11.99 3.74
N LEU A 170 -7.92 -11.03 4.04
CA LEU A 170 -8.21 -9.91 4.93
C LEU A 170 -9.45 -9.10 4.49
N ALA A 171 -9.58 -8.81 3.19
CA ALA A 171 -10.73 -8.10 2.64
C ALA A 171 -12.00 -8.96 2.56
N ASP A 172 -11.88 -10.26 2.32
CA ASP A 172 -12.98 -11.24 2.23
C ASP A 172 -13.53 -11.62 3.60
N ASP A 173 -12.70 -11.59 4.64
CA ASP A 173 -13.09 -11.89 6.03
C ASP A 173 -13.51 -10.63 6.81
N ALA A 174 -13.37 -9.44 6.22
CA ALA A 174 -13.73 -8.17 6.85
C ALA A 174 -15.19 -8.19 7.34
N PRO A 175 -15.47 -7.93 8.63
CA PRO A 175 -16.83 -7.96 9.16
C PRO A 175 -17.69 -6.89 8.48
N ARG A 176 -19.01 -7.11 8.37
CA ARG A 176 -19.93 -6.14 7.73
C ARG A 176 -19.84 -4.73 8.33
N ALA A 177 -19.53 -4.62 9.63
CA ALA A 177 -19.32 -3.33 10.28
C ALA A 177 -18.14 -2.53 9.66
N ALA A 178 -17.14 -3.22 9.13
CA ALA A 178 -15.96 -2.64 8.50
C ALA A 178 -16.18 -2.26 7.02
N ASP A 179 -17.31 -2.60 6.39
CA ASP A 179 -17.55 -2.27 4.97
C ASP A 179 -17.56 -0.75 4.71
N ARG A 180 -17.82 0.07 5.75
CA ARG A 180 -17.73 1.54 5.68
C ARG A 180 -16.35 2.10 6.03
N ALA A 181 -15.47 1.26 6.58
CA ALA A 181 -14.13 1.68 6.95
C ALA A 181 -13.37 2.12 5.68
N GLN A 182 -12.63 3.22 5.79
CA GLN A 182 -11.84 3.74 4.67
C GLN A 182 -10.83 2.71 4.18
N GLY A 183 -10.12 2.03 5.10
CA GLY A 183 -9.11 1.04 4.74
C GLY A 183 -9.64 -0.10 3.87
N VAL A 184 -10.77 -0.71 4.23
CA VAL A 184 -11.39 -1.81 3.45
C VAL A 184 -11.73 -1.35 2.03
N ARG A 185 -12.33 -0.17 1.90
CA ARG A 185 -12.72 0.39 0.59
C ARG A 185 -11.49 0.63 -0.27
N ILE A 186 -10.48 1.30 0.27
CA ILE A 186 -9.23 1.58 -0.45
C ILE A 186 -8.55 0.28 -0.88
N LEU A 187 -8.50 -0.74 0.00
CA LEU A 187 -7.92 -2.04 -0.34
C LEU A 187 -8.64 -2.72 -1.49
N ARG A 188 -9.98 -2.78 -1.45
CA ARG A 188 -10.79 -3.37 -2.52
C ARG A 188 -10.66 -2.59 -3.84
N GLU A 189 -10.59 -1.27 -3.77
CA GLU A 189 -10.47 -0.38 -4.94
C GLU A 189 -9.07 -0.45 -5.60
N SER A 190 -7.99 -0.58 -4.82
CA SER A 190 -6.62 -0.55 -5.35
C SER A 190 -6.13 -1.91 -5.85
N MET A 191 -6.57 -3.00 -5.23
CA MET A 191 -6.08 -4.35 -5.48
C MET A 191 -6.17 -4.79 -6.95
N PRO A 192 -7.25 -4.51 -7.71
CA PRO A 192 -7.32 -4.86 -9.13
C PRO A 192 -6.16 -4.31 -9.98
N ALA A 193 -5.82 -3.03 -9.77
CA ALA A 193 -4.73 -2.38 -10.51
C ALA A 193 -3.36 -2.92 -10.07
N GLN A 194 -3.18 -3.20 -8.78
CA GLN A 194 -1.97 -3.80 -8.23
C GLN A 194 -1.72 -5.19 -8.82
N ILE A 195 -2.74 -6.05 -8.85
CA ILE A 195 -2.65 -7.39 -9.47
C ILE A 195 -2.32 -7.26 -10.96
N ALA A 196 -2.99 -6.36 -11.68
CA ALA A 196 -2.74 -6.17 -13.11
C ALA A 196 -1.29 -5.75 -13.39
N ARG A 197 -0.70 -4.84 -12.59
CA ARG A 197 0.73 -4.49 -12.69
C ARG A 197 1.63 -5.69 -12.44
N ALA A 198 1.32 -6.52 -11.45
CA ALA A 198 2.11 -7.69 -11.11
C ALA A 198 2.08 -8.76 -12.21
N VAL A 199 0.91 -9.01 -12.83
CA VAL A 199 0.75 -10.00 -13.92
C VAL A 199 1.58 -9.65 -15.15
N VAL A 200 1.80 -8.36 -15.44
CA VAL A 200 2.70 -7.93 -16.53
C VAL A 200 4.11 -8.49 -16.34
N ARG A 201 4.60 -8.58 -15.10
CA ARG A 201 5.93 -9.11 -14.77
C ARG A 201 5.93 -10.62 -14.54
N PHE A 202 4.88 -11.13 -13.90
CA PHE A 202 4.73 -12.50 -13.45
C PHE A 202 3.39 -13.07 -13.93
N GLY A 203 3.34 -13.55 -15.17
CA GLY A 203 2.10 -13.99 -15.82
C GLY A 203 1.34 -15.08 -15.05
N GLU A 204 2.04 -15.90 -14.28
CA GLU A 204 1.46 -16.95 -13.42
C GLU A 204 0.51 -16.42 -12.33
N LEU A 205 0.57 -15.14 -11.96
CA LEU A 205 -0.43 -14.52 -11.07
C LEU A 205 -1.84 -14.50 -11.68
N ALA A 206 -2.00 -14.74 -12.99
CA ALA A 206 -3.32 -14.92 -13.57
C ALA A 206 -4.06 -16.14 -12.98
N ALA A 207 -3.32 -17.21 -12.63
CA ALA A 207 -3.89 -18.41 -12.01
C ALA A 207 -4.44 -18.12 -10.60
N PHE A 208 -3.83 -17.20 -9.86
CA PHE A 208 -4.35 -16.72 -8.58
C PHE A 208 -5.75 -16.09 -8.74
N VAL A 209 -5.98 -15.30 -9.81
CA VAL A 209 -7.30 -14.70 -10.05
C VAL A 209 -8.33 -15.76 -10.42
N GLU A 210 -7.94 -16.77 -11.18
CA GLU A 210 -8.80 -17.91 -11.54
C GLU A 210 -9.24 -18.69 -10.29
N GLU A 211 -8.33 -18.99 -9.37
CA GLU A 211 -8.64 -19.65 -8.09
C GLU A 211 -9.68 -18.84 -7.29
N ARG A 212 -9.49 -17.52 -7.22
CA ARG A 212 -10.38 -16.62 -6.46
C ARG A 212 -11.71 -16.32 -7.17
N ALA A 213 -11.87 -16.67 -8.45
CA ALA A 213 -13.11 -16.45 -9.20
C ALA A 213 -14.31 -17.26 -8.68
N THR A 214 -14.05 -18.28 -7.86
CA THR A 214 -15.06 -19.14 -7.23
C THR A 214 -15.70 -18.55 -5.96
N ARG A 215 -15.17 -17.43 -5.44
CA ARG A 215 -15.65 -16.83 -4.19
C ARG A 215 -17.09 -16.32 -4.33
N GLU A 216 -17.91 -16.54 -3.30
CA GLU A 216 -19.33 -16.22 -3.32
C GLU A 216 -19.67 -14.82 -2.76
N ARG A 217 -18.81 -14.26 -1.89
CA ARG A 217 -19.09 -12.99 -1.20
C ARG A 217 -19.21 -11.85 -2.23
N PRO A 218 -20.32 -11.08 -2.26
CA PRO A 218 -20.55 -10.06 -3.29
C PRO A 218 -19.42 -9.03 -3.43
N GLU A 219 -18.90 -8.52 -2.32
CA GLU A 219 -17.85 -7.51 -2.33
C GLU A 219 -16.53 -8.07 -2.91
N THR A 220 -16.21 -9.32 -2.57
CA THR A 220 -15.06 -10.05 -3.09
C THR A 220 -15.20 -10.36 -4.57
N ARG A 221 -16.42 -10.70 -5.01
CA ARG A 221 -16.74 -10.90 -6.42
C ARG A 221 -16.56 -9.64 -7.23
N GLU A 222 -16.91 -8.48 -6.68
CA GLU A 222 -16.68 -7.18 -7.33
C GLU A 222 -15.18 -6.93 -7.56
N VAL A 223 -14.34 -7.18 -6.56
CA VAL A 223 -12.87 -7.07 -6.70
C VAL A 223 -12.35 -8.01 -7.80
N VAL A 224 -12.82 -9.25 -7.85
CA VAL A 224 -12.42 -10.21 -8.90
C VAL A 224 -12.88 -9.73 -10.28
N ALA A 225 -14.12 -9.27 -10.41
CA ALA A 225 -14.65 -8.75 -11.67
C ALA A 225 -13.84 -7.54 -12.18
N GLN A 226 -13.50 -6.61 -11.28
CA GLN A 226 -12.64 -5.46 -11.60
C GLN A 226 -11.22 -5.90 -11.97
N THR A 227 -10.68 -6.91 -11.28
CA THR A 227 -9.37 -7.50 -11.60
C THR A 227 -9.37 -8.10 -13.02
N ILE A 228 -10.37 -8.90 -13.36
CA ILE A 228 -10.53 -9.48 -14.72
C ILE A 228 -10.61 -8.36 -15.77
N ALA A 229 -11.36 -7.29 -15.50
CA ALA A 229 -11.44 -6.14 -16.40
C ALA A 229 -10.10 -5.43 -16.59
N ALA A 230 -9.30 -5.27 -15.52
CA ALA A 230 -7.96 -4.70 -15.58
C ALA A 230 -6.98 -5.60 -16.36
N LEU A 231 -7.09 -6.92 -16.18
CA LEU A 231 -6.25 -7.93 -16.85
C LEU A 231 -6.52 -8.06 -18.35
N ARG A 232 -7.69 -7.62 -18.85
CA ARG A 232 -8.03 -7.65 -20.29
C ARG A 232 -6.95 -7.03 -21.17
N LYS A 233 -6.32 -5.94 -20.72
CA LYS A 233 -5.24 -5.27 -21.46
C LYS A 233 -3.91 -6.04 -21.44
N VAL A 234 -3.73 -6.93 -20.47
CA VAL A 234 -2.47 -7.66 -20.23
C VAL A 234 -2.52 -9.06 -20.83
N LEU A 235 -3.62 -9.79 -20.61
CA LEU A 235 -3.82 -11.16 -21.08
C LEU A 235 -4.52 -11.23 -22.46
N GLY A 236 -5.19 -10.16 -22.87
CA GLY A 236 -6.02 -10.13 -24.08
C GLY A 236 -7.47 -10.57 -23.86
N GLU A 237 -8.29 -10.44 -24.91
CA GLU A 237 -9.74 -10.64 -24.84
C GLU A 237 -10.12 -12.08 -24.45
N ALA A 238 -9.53 -13.07 -25.12
CA ALA A 238 -9.94 -14.46 -24.99
C ALA A 238 -9.71 -15.00 -23.57
N ASP A 239 -8.56 -14.68 -22.96
CA ASP A 239 -8.25 -15.08 -21.59
C ASP A 239 -9.14 -14.35 -20.56
N ALA A 240 -9.37 -13.05 -20.76
CA ALA A 240 -10.27 -12.30 -19.89
C ALA A 240 -11.72 -12.79 -19.98
N ASP A 241 -12.18 -13.19 -21.16
CA ASP A 241 -13.51 -13.79 -21.37
C ASP A 241 -13.63 -15.16 -20.71
N ARG A 242 -12.58 -16.00 -20.79
CA ARG A 242 -12.53 -17.26 -20.04
C ARG A 242 -12.69 -17.02 -18.53
N LEU A 243 -11.89 -16.11 -17.96
CA LEU A 243 -11.98 -15.77 -16.54
C LEU A 243 -13.35 -15.20 -16.17
N ARG A 244 -13.93 -14.34 -17.01
CA ARG A 244 -15.26 -13.77 -16.79
C ARG A 244 -16.34 -14.86 -16.80
N LYS A 245 -16.23 -15.86 -17.68
CA LYS A 245 -17.14 -17.00 -17.72
C LYS A 245 -17.04 -17.83 -16.43
N THR A 246 -15.83 -18.22 -16.03
CA THR A 246 -15.59 -18.93 -14.75
C THR A 246 -16.16 -18.15 -13.56
N HIS A 247 -15.95 -16.84 -13.52
CA HIS A 247 -16.51 -15.97 -12.49
C HIS A 247 -18.04 -15.89 -12.55
N GLY A 248 -18.65 -15.91 -13.73
CA GLY A 248 -20.10 -15.89 -13.91
C GLY A 248 -20.77 -17.18 -13.45
N GLU A 249 -20.14 -18.34 -13.71
CA GLU A 249 -20.64 -19.66 -13.30
C GLU A 249 -20.71 -19.85 -11.79
N SER A 250 -19.86 -19.16 -11.02
CA SER A 250 -19.89 -19.17 -9.56
C SER A 250 -20.94 -18.22 -8.94
N ALA A 251 -21.69 -17.46 -9.76
CA ALA A 251 -22.72 -16.55 -9.24
C ALA A 251 -23.92 -17.31 -8.66
N LYS A 252 -24.47 -16.81 -7.55
CA LYS A 252 -25.76 -17.32 -7.05
C LYS A 252 -26.85 -17.12 -8.10
N PRO A 253 -27.74 -18.12 -8.31
CA PRO A 253 -28.85 -17.97 -9.24
C PRO A 253 -29.66 -16.71 -8.93
N PRO A 254 -30.19 -16.01 -9.95
CA PRO A 254 -31.07 -14.86 -9.74
C PRO A 254 -32.21 -15.23 -8.78
N ARG A 255 -32.55 -14.32 -7.86
CA ARG A 255 -33.73 -14.52 -7.01
C ARG A 255 -34.95 -14.56 -7.91
N ASP A 256 -35.60 -15.71 -7.98
CA ASP A 256 -36.86 -15.86 -8.70
C ASP A 256 -38.00 -15.18 -7.91
N PRO A 257 -38.54 -14.05 -8.39
CA PRO A 257 -39.60 -13.33 -7.70
C PRO A 257 -40.95 -14.08 -7.71
N SER A 258 -41.09 -15.11 -8.56
CA SER A 258 -42.28 -15.97 -8.60
C SER A 258 -42.24 -17.11 -7.57
N ARG A 259 -41.07 -17.36 -6.97
CA ARG A 259 -40.88 -18.40 -5.97
C ARG A 259 -41.41 -17.93 -4.62
N ILE A 260 -42.66 -18.32 -4.32
CA ILE A 260 -43.30 -18.07 -3.03
C ILE A 260 -42.51 -18.79 -1.94
N VAL A 261 -41.76 -18.04 -1.13
CA VAL A 261 -41.14 -18.54 0.10
C VAL A 261 -42.25 -18.68 1.14
N GLN A 262 -42.78 -19.89 1.33
CA GLN A 262 -43.70 -20.16 2.43
C GLN A 262 -42.98 -19.96 3.77
N GLY A 263 -43.52 -19.10 4.64
CA GLY A 263 -43.05 -18.95 6.03
C GLY A 263 -42.43 -17.61 6.42
N THR A 264 -42.26 -16.64 5.51
CA THR A 264 -41.84 -15.29 5.89
C THR A 264 -42.99 -14.58 6.63
N ARG A 265 -42.87 -14.48 7.97
CA ARG A 265 -43.80 -13.82 8.89
C ARG A 265 -44.38 -12.53 8.28
N LYS A 266 -45.70 -12.50 8.14
CA LYS A 266 -46.50 -11.29 7.86
C LYS A 266 -46.15 -10.18 8.86
N ARG A 267 -45.26 -9.26 8.47
CA ARG A 267 -45.12 -7.96 9.15
C ARG A 267 -45.92 -6.93 8.36
N SER A 268 -47.19 -6.80 8.73
CA SER A 268 -47.92 -5.52 8.84
C SER A 268 -49.43 -5.77 8.84
N ARG A 269 -50.08 -5.43 9.95
CA ARG A 269 -51.34 -4.67 9.92
C ARG A 269 -51.28 -3.72 11.10
N GLY A 270 -51.41 -2.44 10.79
CA GLY A 270 -51.10 -1.32 11.67
C GLY A 270 -51.94 -1.29 12.94
N ARG A 271 -51.35 -0.74 13.99
CA ARG A 271 -52.08 -0.18 15.13
C ARG A 271 -52.85 1.04 14.63
N ARG A 272 -54.18 0.99 14.72
CA ARG A 272 -55.01 2.17 14.94
C ARG A 272 -54.90 2.56 16.40
#